data_AF-A0A1E2SLD1-F1
#
_entry.id   AF-A0A1E2SLD1-F1
#
_cell.length_a   1.000
_cell.length_b   1.000
_cell.length_c   1.000
_cell.angle_alpha   90.00
_cell.angle_beta   90.00
_cell.angle_gamma   90.00
#
_symmetry.space_group_name_H-M   'P 1'
#
loop_
_entity.id
_entity.type
_entity.pdbx_description
1 polymer ?
#
loop_
_entity_poly.entity_id
_entity_poly.type
_entity_poly.pdbx_seq_one_letter_code
_entity_poly.pdbx_strand_id
1 'polypeptide(L)'
;MNRLLRFSAPRTVEIVDAPRPALEPGQVRVRTLSSGISAGTELTAYRGTNPYLTSQWDPESRLFHETSGDGGLAYPLDGWGYSEVGEVIEVAAAGRPGILSRGVR
;
A
#
# COMPACT_ATOMS: atom_id res chain seq x y z
N MET A 1 -3.82 -4.61 17.62
CA MET A 1 -3.88 -4.80 16.16
C MET A 1 -4.18 -3.47 15.48
N ASN A 2 -3.69 -3.29 14.27
CA ASN A 2 -4.17 -2.26 13.34
C ASN A 2 -5.38 -2.83 12.56
N ARG A 3 -6.16 -1.98 11.90
CA ARG A 3 -7.21 -2.42 10.96
C ARG A 3 -6.89 -1.84 9.59
N LEU A 4 -7.00 -2.64 8.53
CA LEU A 4 -6.84 -2.18 7.16
C LEU A 4 -8.10 -2.49 6.34
N LEU A 5 -8.34 -1.66 5.33
CA LEU A 5 -9.35 -1.92 4.31
C LEU A 5 -8.76 -2.84 3.25
N ARG A 6 -9.49 -3.90 2.89
CA ARG A 6 -9.17 -4.86 1.84
C ARG A 6 -10.27 -4.85 0.80
N PHE A 7 -9.92 -4.89 -0.48
CA PHE A 7 -10.86 -5.31 -1.53
C PHE A 7 -10.66 -6.81 -1.74
N SER A 8 -11.63 -7.65 -1.36
CA SER A 8 -11.51 -9.11 -1.51
C SER A 8 -12.00 -9.63 -2.87
N ALA A 9 -12.83 -8.83 -3.55
CA ALA A 9 -13.31 -9.05 -4.90
C ALA A 9 -13.85 -7.72 -5.46
N PRO A 10 -14.19 -7.63 -6.76
CA PRO A 10 -14.89 -6.46 -7.29
C PRO A 10 -16.15 -6.16 -6.46
N ARG A 11 -16.27 -4.89 -6.06
CA ARG A 11 -17.34 -4.33 -5.23
C ARG A 11 -17.48 -4.93 -3.82
N THR A 12 -16.45 -5.64 -3.34
CA THR A 12 -16.46 -6.29 -2.02
C THR A 12 -15.35 -5.72 -1.14
N VAL A 13 -15.73 -5.19 0.02
CA VAL A 13 -14.82 -4.53 0.97
C VAL A 13 -14.85 -5.25 2.30
N GLU A 14 -13.68 -5.50 2.87
CA GLU A 14 -13.50 -6.06 4.19
C GLU A 14 -12.61 -5.14 5.04
N ILE A 15 -12.86 -5.12 6.35
CA ILE A 15 -11.93 -4.54 7.31
C ILE A 15 -11.27 -5.69 8.05
N VAL A 16 -9.98 -5.90 7.78
CA VAL A 16 -9.21 -7.00 8.36
C VAL A 16 -8.23 -6.49 9.40
N ASP A 17 -7.93 -7.33 10.39
CA ASP A 17 -6.89 -7.03 11.35
C ASP A 17 -5.51 -7.15 10.71
N ALA A 18 -4.63 -6.23 11.09
CA ALA A 18 -3.28 -6.15 10.60
C ALA A 18 -2.29 -6.09 11.78
N PRO A 19 -1.09 -6.66 11.62
CA PRO A 19 -0.04 -6.53 12.62
C PRO A 19 0.30 -5.05 12.82
N ARG A 20 0.61 -4.69 14.06
CA ARG A 20 1.21 -3.40 14.38
C ARG A 20 2.73 -3.63 14.39
N PRO A 21 3.46 -3.34 13.30
CA PRO A 21 4.90 -3.56 13.26
C PRO A 21 5.60 -2.68 14.31
N ALA A 22 6.72 -3.14 14.84
CA ALA A 22 7.58 -2.31 15.69
C ALA A 22 8.03 -1.06 14.90
N LEU A 23 8.29 0.04 15.62
CA LEU A 23 8.89 1.21 14.97
C LEU A 23 10.39 1.01 14.84
N GLU A 24 10.89 1.14 13.62
CA GLU A 24 12.32 1.18 13.35
C GLU A 24 12.87 2.60 13.57
N PRO A 25 14.17 2.74 13.84
CA PRO A 25 14.79 4.06 14.02
C PRO A 25 14.49 5.01 12.85
N GLY A 26 14.09 6.24 13.16
CA GLY A 26 13.69 7.24 12.16
C GLY A 26 12.24 7.15 11.68
N GLN A 27 11.44 6.19 12.17
CA GLN A 27 10.01 6.10 11.88
C GLN A 27 9.15 6.78 12.94
N VAL A 28 7.94 7.13 12.55
CA VAL A 28 6.86 7.58 13.45
C VAL A 28 5.65 6.69 13.26
N ARG A 29 4.82 6.56 14.30
CA ARG A 29 3.49 5.98 14.17
C ARG A 29 2.47 7.08 14.05
N VAL A 30 1.67 6.96 13.01
CA VAL A 30 0.53 7.84 12.77
C VAL A 30 -0.76 7.10 13.07
N ARG A 31 -1.65 7.73 13.81
CA ARG A 31 -3.05 7.34 13.93
C ARG A 31 -3.84 8.10 12.86
N THR A 32 -4.26 7.39 11.81
CA THR A 32 -5.09 7.97 10.75
C THR A 32 -6.37 8.54 11.34
N LEU A 33 -6.67 9.81 11.03
CA LEU A 33 -7.90 10.50 11.42
C LEU A 33 -8.91 10.46 10.27
N SER A 34 -8.43 10.69 9.05
CA SER A 34 -9.23 10.73 7.83
C SER A 34 -8.43 10.17 6.65
N SER A 35 -9.13 9.54 5.71
CA SER A 35 -8.56 9.09 4.44
C SER A 35 -9.48 9.53 3.29
N GLY A 36 -8.88 10.15 2.28
CA GLY A 36 -9.54 10.43 1.02
C GLY A 36 -9.52 9.19 0.13
N ILE A 37 -10.64 8.92 -0.55
CA ILE A 37 -10.74 7.83 -1.52
C ILE A 37 -10.53 8.41 -2.92
N SER A 38 -9.55 7.89 -3.64
CA SER A 38 -9.28 8.28 -5.01
C SER A 38 -10.32 7.73 -5.97
N ALA A 39 -10.89 8.62 -6.77
CA ALA A 39 -11.80 8.27 -7.87
C ALA A 39 -11.11 7.49 -9.01
N GLY A 40 -9.77 7.52 -9.08
CA GLY A 40 -8.98 6.81 -10.09
C GLY A 40 -8.55 5.44 -9.60
N THR A 41 -7.40 5.35 -8.93
CA THR A 41 -6.76 4.07 -8.60
C THR A 41 -7.61 3.21 -7.66
N GLU A 42 -8.10 3.79 -6.56
CA GLU A 42 -8.84 3.04 -5.53
C GLU A 42 -10.24 2.67 -6.02
N LEU A 43 -10.98 3.59 -6.65
CA LEU A 43 -12.32 3.28 -7.15
C LEU A 43 -12.31 2.28 -8.33
N THR A 44 -11.31 2.32 -9.21
CA THR A 44 -11.17 1.32 -10.27
C THR A 44 -10.75 -0.04 -9.71
N ALA A 45 -9.92 -0.09 -8.67
CA ALA A 45 -9.58 -1.32 -7.96
C ALA A 45 -10.80 -1.89 -7.21
N TYR A 46 -11.60 -1.05 -6.57
CA TYR A 46 -12.88 -1.46 -5.99
C TYR A 46 -13.81 -2.04 -7.06
N ARG A 47 -13.88 -1.45 -8.26
CA ARG A 47 -14.80 -1.89 -9.33
C ARG A 47 -14.31 -3.09 -10.13
N GLY A 48 -13.04 -3.48 -10.01
CA GLY A 48 -12.43 -4.52 -10.85
C GLY A 48 -12.07 -4.04 -12.26
N THR A 49 -11.96 -2.73 -12.46
CA THR A 49 -11.66 -2.12 -13.77
C THR A 49 -10.31 -1.41 -13.77
N ASN A 50 -9.47 -1.63 -12.75
CA ASN A 50 -8.13 -1.09 -12.72
C ASN A 50 -7.31 -1.82 -13.81
N PRO A 51 -6.65 -1.11 -14.75
CA PRO A 51 -5.95 -1.73 -15.87
C PRO A 51 -4.83 -2.67 -15.42
N TYR A 52 -4.26 -2.47 -14.22
CA TYR A 52 -3.26 -3.36 -13.64
C TYR A 52 -3.82 -4.74 -13.21
N LEU A 53 -5.15 -4.95 -13.25
CA LEU A 53 -5.77 -6.26 -13.05
C LEU A 53 -5.78 -7.13 -14.31
N THR A 54 -5.66 -6.53 -15.50
CA THR A 54 -5.84 -7.21 -16.79
C THR A 54 -4.69 -6.98 -17.77
N SER A 55 -3.83 -6.00 -17.48
CA SER A 55 -2.82 -5.50 -18.40
C SER A 55 -1.59 -5.01 -17.63
N GLN A 56 -0.47 -4.89 -18.33
CA GLN A 56 0.77 -4.34 -17.79
C GLN A 56 1.12 -3.03 -18.49
N TRP A 57 1.59 -2.06 -17.71
CA TRP A 57 2.10 -0.80 -18.24
C TRP A 57 3.51 -1.01 -18.80
N ASP A 58 3.69 -0.73 -20.08
CA ASP A 58 5.01 -0.67 -20.71
C ASP A 58 5.52 0.79 -20.68
N PRO A 59 6.61 1.08 -19.95
CA PRO A 59 7.16 2.43 -19.86
C PRO A 59 7.80 2.93 -21.16
N GLU A 60 8.23 2.04 -22.06
CA GLU A 60 8.84 2.41 -23.34
C GLU A 60 7.77 2.90 -24.32
N SER A 61 6.75 2.07 -24.58
CA SER A 61 5.65 2.46 -25.48
C SER A 61 4.60 3.37 -24.83
N ARG A 62 4.58 3.47 -23.49
CA ARG A 62 3.55 4.17 -22.70
C ARG A 62 2.13 3.65 -22.97
N LEU A 63 2.01 2.36 -23.19
CA LEU A 63 0.74 1.69 -23.44
C LEU A 63 0.53 0.55 -22.42
N PHE A 64 -0.74 0.22 -22.22
CA PHE A 64 -1.11 -1.01 -21.54
C PHE A 64 -1.19 -2.14 -22.57
N HIS A 65 -0.46 -3.23 -22.30
CA HIS A 65 -0.53 -4.46 -23.09
C HIS A 65 -1.30 -5.51 -22.30
N GLU A 66 -2.25 -6.19 -22.95
CA GLU A 66 -2.95 -7.32 -22.35
C GLU A 66 -1.94 -8.38 -21.94
N THR A 67 -2.05 -8.85 -20.69
CA THR A 67 -1.21 -9.95 -20.23
C THR A 67 -2.06 -11.20 -20.18
N SER A 68 -1.59 -12.25 -20.84
CA SER A 68 -2.12 -13.61 -20.69
C SER A 68 -1.64 -14.22 -19.37
N GLY A 69 -2.14 -13.69 -18.25
CA GLY A 69 -1.98 -14.32 -16.92
C GLY A 69 -0.75 -13.94 -16.08
N ASP A 70 -0.98 -14.04 -14.77
CA ASP A 70 -0.11 -14.14 -13.60
C ASP A 70 0.82 -12.97 -13.18
N GLY A 71 0.95 -11.90 -13.98
CA GLY A 71 1.84 -10.77 -13.63
C GLY A 71 1.17 -9.53 -13.01
N GLY A 72 -0.17 -9.46 -13.03
CA GLY A 72 -0.94 -8.28 -12.62
C GLY A 72 -1.30 -8.24 -11.13
N LEU A 73 -1.87 -7.11 -10.69
CA LEU A 73 -2.57 -7.06 -9.42
C LEU A 73 -3.69 -8.12 -9.43
N ALA A 74 -3.89 -8.79 -8.30
CA ALA A 74 -4.96 -9.77 -8.13
C ALA A 74 -5.62 -9.59 -6.77
N TYR A 75 -6.91 -9.89 -6.69
CA TYR A 75 -7.62 -9.91 -5.41
C TYR A 75 -7.14 -11.08 -4.54
N PRO A 76 -7.09 -10.92 -3.20
CA PRO A 76 -7.42 -9.71 -2.44
C PRO A 76 -6.36 -8.62 -2.55
N LEU A 77 -6.79 -7.36 -2.55
CA LEU A 77 -5.92 -6.19 -2.62
C LEU A 77 -5.91 -5.45 -1.29
N ASP A 78 -4.71 -5.24 -0.74
CA ASP A 78 -4.42 -4.51 0.49
C ASP A 78 -3.61 -3.23 0.23
N GLY A 79 -3.44 -2.39 1.25
CA GLY A 79 -2.51 -1.24 1.18
C GLY A 79 -3.10 0.02 0.56
N TRP A 80 -4.42 0.20 0.68
CA TRP A 80 -5.13 1.42 0.29
C TRP A 80 -4.92 2.55 1.30
N GLY A 81 -5.22 3.80 0.90
CA GLY A 81 -5.06 4.98 1.75
C GLY A 81 -3.74 5.72 1.51
N TYR A 82 -3.57 6.30 0.31
CA TYR A 82 -2.44 7.20 0.02
C TYR A 82 -2.81 8.69 0.11
N SER A 83 -4.01 9.01 0.57
CA SER A 83 -4.51 10.38 0.78
C SER A 83 -5.01 10.56 2.21
N GLU A 84 -4.12 10.31 3.17
CA GLU A 84 -4.44 10.27 4.60
C GLU A 84 -3.98 11.53 5.34
N VAL A 85 -4.73 11.87 6.40
CA VAL A 85 -4.31 12.81 7.44
C VAL A 85 -4.40 12.09 8.77
N GLY A 86 -3.40 12.26 9.62
CA GLY A 86 -3.35 11.61 10.92
C GLY A 86 -2.50 12.36 11.94
N GLU A 87 -2.53 11.86 13.17
CA GLU A 87 -1.77 12.37 14.30
C GLU A 87 -0.57 11.47 14.58
N VAL A 88 0.62 12.04 14.82
CA VAL A 88 1.77 11.27 15.31
C VAL A 88 1.52 10.90 16.77
N ILE A 89 1.46 9.59 17.06
CA ILE A 89 1.17 9.06 18.40
C ILE A 89 2.38 8.37 19.05
N GLU A 90 3.45 8.14 18.28
CA GLU A 90 4.66 7.47 18.75
C GLU A 90 5.82 7.85 17.82
N VAL A 91 7.02 8.07 18.36
CA VAL A 91 8.22 8.41 17.60
C VAL A 91 9.31 7.43 18.00
N ALA A 92 9.94 6.77 17.01
CA ALA A 92 11.07 5.89 17.28
C ALA A 92 12.25 6.69 17.85
N ALA A 93 13.07 6.04 18.67
CA ALA A 93 14.35 6.63 19.05
C ALA A 93 15.16 6.95 17.78
N ALA A 94 15.89 8.07 17.80
CA ALA A 94 16.81 8.40 16.73
C ALA A 94 17.82 7.24 16.59
N GLY A 95 17.97 6.72 15.37
CA GLY A 95 19.04 5.78 15.07
C GLY A 95 20.38 6.44 15.38
N ARG A 96 21.34 5.69 15.92
CA ARG A 96 22.68 6.23 16.18
C ARG A 96 23.23 6.84 14.88
N PRO A 97 23.50 8.15 14.82
CA PRO A 97 24.10 8.73 13.64
C PRO A 97 25.49 8.12 13.45
N GLY A 98 25.69 7.40 12.35
CA GLY A 98 27.00 6.86 11.95
C GLY A 98 27.41 5.57 12.65
N ILE A 99 26.93 4.42 12.15
CA ILE A 99 27.81 3.28 11.85
C ILE A 99 27.26 2.63 10.58
N LEU A 100 27.87 2.94 9.45
CA LEU A 100 27.85 2.03 8.31
C LEU A 100 28.68 0.84 8.76
N SER A 101 28.05 -0.25 9.21
CA SER A 101 28.75 -1.52 9.30
C SER A 101 29.08 -1.97 7.89
N ARG A 102 30.23 -1.52 7.38
CA ARG A 102 30.99 -2.25 6.37
C ARG A 102 31.28 -3.61 6.99
N GLY A 103 30.57 -4.64 6.53
CA GLY A 103 30.77 -6.01 6.94
C GLY A 103 30.46 -6.91 5.77
N VAL A 104 31.49 -7.22 5.00
CA VAL A 104 31.52 -8.34 4.06
C VAL A 104 31.08 -9.60 4.79
N ARG A 105 30.01 -10.25 4.31
CA ARG A 105 29.96 -11.66 3.92
C ARG A 105 28.67 -11.94 3.18
#